data_AF-A0A423N998-F1
#
_entry.id   AF-A0A423N998-F1
#
_cell.length_a   1.000
_cell.length_b   1.000
_cell.length_c   1.000
_cell.angle_alpha   90.00
_cell.angle_beta   90.00
_cell.angle_gamma   90.00
#
_symmetry.space_group_name_H-M   'P 1'
#
loop_
_entity.id
_entity.type
_entity.pdbx_description
1 polymer ?
#
loop_
_entity_poly.entity_id
_entity_poly.type
_entity_poly.pdbx_seq_one_letter_code
_entity_poly.pdbx_strand_id
1 'polypeptide(L)'
;MKQQNRGFGLIELLIALALGLIVVLGVVQIFIAAKNTYVSQNTAAAMQEDARFVLSKMIQEIRMVGMFGCLGTIIDSSSAGDFNAAQVTPINWDNANLKLTLVTADIGSGGGTPTWTVVSDCRNSATAYTGLRSPASGQIAFPIRRLIYSFSNNQILMGTGSGNPAQQVLVNNVSAFTVMFGLASSATDVAASTYSANPSDPARIRSVRLSLTLTDPNNRVRNQTFNVVAALRNRLQ
;
A
#
# COMPACT_ATOMS: atom_id res chain seq x y z
N MET A 1 -21.47 53.52 59.75
CA MET A 1 -22.15 53.95 58.50
C MET A 1 -22.67 52.71 57.80
N LYS A 2 -24.00 52.50 57.73
CA LYS A 2 -24.61 51.36 57.02
C LYS A 2 -24.66 51.70 55.53
N GLN A 3 -23.85 51.04 54.72
CA GLN A 3 -24.00 51.09 53.26
C GLN A 3 -25.31 50.41 52.90
N GLN A 4 -26.26 51.16 52.32
CA GLN A 4 -27.44 50.58 51.71
C GLN A 4 -27.01 49.90 50.41
N ASN A 5 -27.07 48.56 50.37
CA ASN A 5 -27.01 47.82 49.12
C ASN A 5 -28.20 48.26 48.26
N ARG A 6 -27.93 49.06 47.22
CA ARG A 6 -28.92 49.36 46.18
C ARG A 6 -29.15 48.05 45.42
N GLY A 7 -30.37 47.52 45.50
CA GLY A 7 -30.77 46.34 44.75
C GLY A 7 -30.68 46.59 43.24
N PHE A 8 -30.47 45.53 42.47
CA PHE A 8 -30.39 45.60 41.01
C PHE A 8 -31.75 45.97 40.41
N GLY A 9 -31.73 46.87 39.43
CA GLY A 9 -32.90 47.17 38.61
C GLY A 9 -33.22 46.03 37.66
N LEU A 10 -34.50 45.85 37.32
CA LEU A 10 -34.94 44.85 36.34
C LEU A 10 -34.22 45.01 34.98
N ILE A 11 -33.90 46.25 34.59
CA ILE A 11 -33.13 46.58 33.38
C ILE A 11 -31.68 46.06 33.47
N GLU A 12 -31.01 46.19 34.62
CA GLU A 12 -29.64 45.69 34.80
C GLU A 12 -29.57 44.16 34.71
N LEU A 13 -30.58 43.47 35.26
CA LEU A 13 -30.70 42.02 35.14
C LEU A 13 -30.92 41.57 33.68
N LEU A 14 -31.78 42.28 32.94
CA LEU A 14 -32.03 42.00 31.53
C LEU A 14 -30.76 42.22 30.68
N ILE A 15 -30.01 43.30 30.94
CA ILE A 15 -28.74 43.57 30.24
C ILE A 15 -27.71 42.49 30.56
N ALA A 16 -27.56 42.11 31.84
CA ALA A 16 -26.62 41.08 32.25
C ALA A 16 -26.93 39.71 31.60
N LEU A 17 -28.22 39.33 31.52
CA LEU A 17 -28.65 38.10 30.86
C LEU A 17 -28.40 38.15 29.34
N ALA A 18 -28.71 39.29 28.70
CA ALA A 18 -28.45 39.49 27.27
C ALA A 18 -26.96 39.36 26.94
N LEU A 19 -26.08 40.01 27.72
CA LEU A 19 -24.63 39.90 27.55
C LEU A 19 -24.12 38.47 27.81
N GLY A 20 -24.63 37.82 28.86
CA GLY A 20 -24.31 36.42 29.16
C GLY A 20 -24.68 35.48 27.99
N LEU A 21 -25.84 35.69 27.39
CA LEU A 21 -26.28 34.91 26.22
C LEU A 21 -25.33 35.10 25.02
N ILE A 22 -24.95 36.35 24.74
CA ILE A 22 -24.02 36.68 23.63
C ILE A 22 -22.67 35.98 23.84
N VAL A 23 -22.13 36.02 25.06
CA VAL A 23 -20.85 35.36 25.38
C VAL A 23 -20.96 33.84 25.21
N VAL A 24 -22.02 33.22 25.73
CA VAL A 24 -22.24 31.77 25.58
C VAL A 24 -22.35 31.38 24.11
N LEU A 25 -23.07 32.15 23.29
CA LEU A 25 -23.16 31.91 21.85
C LEU A 25 -21.78 31.99 21.18
N GLY A 26 -20.95 32.99 21.54
CA GLY A 26 -19.59 33.11 21.04
C GLY A 26 -18.71 31.90 21.41
N VAL A 27 -18.76 31.45 22.66
CA VAL A 27 -18.01 30.26 23.11
C VAL A 27 -18.47 28.99 22.40
N VAL A 28 -19.79 28.81 22.22
CA VAL A 28 -20.35 27.66 21.50
C VAL A 28 -19.87 27.63 20.05
N GLN A 29 -19.83 28.78 19.36
CA GLN A 29 -19.32 28.86 17.99
C GLN A 29 -17.85 28.45 17.91
N ILE A 30 -17.00 28.94 18.83
CA ILE A 30 -15.59 28.55 18.89
C ILE A 30 -15.45 27.04 19.11
N PHE A 31 -16.23 26.48 20.03
CA PHE A 31 -16.21 25.05 20.31
C PHE A 31 -16.63 24.20 19.09
N ILE A 32 -17.67 24.61 18.38
CA ILE A 32 -18.12 23.94 17.15
C ILE A 32 -17.02 24.01 16.07
N ALA A 33 -16.41 25.17 15.87
CA ALA A 33 -15.32 25.34 14.92
C ALA A 33 -14.14 24.43 15.28
N ALA A 34 -13.71 24.44 16.54
CA ALA A 34 -12.61 23.60 17.03
C ALA A 34 -12.91 22.10 16.85
N LYS A 35 -14.15 21.66 17.16
CA LYS A 35 -14.58 20.27 16.94
C LYS A 35 -14.54 19.89 15.46
N ASN A 36 -15.03 20.75 14.57
CA ASN A 36 -15.00 20.49 13.13
C ASN A 36 -13.57 20.40 12.58
N THR A 37 -12.68 21.29 13.03
CA THR A 37 -11.25 21.22 12.70
C THR A 37 -10.63 19.92 13.23
N TYR A 38 -10.90 19.54 14.47
CA TYR A 38 -10.38 18.31 15.05
C TYR A 38 -10.81 17.08 14.25
N VAL A 39 -12.10 16.97 13.88
CA VAL A 39 -12.60 15.84 13.08
C VAL A 39 -11.94 15.81 11.70
N SER A 40 -11.82 16.97 11.02
CA SER A 40 -11.16 17.05 9.71
C SER A 40 -9.68 16.63 9.78
N GLN A 41 -8.95 17.09 10.81
CA GLN A 41 -7.56 16.69 11.04
C GLN A 41 -7.42 15.20 11.33
N ASN A 42 -8.30 14.63 12.15
CA ASN A 42 -8.29 13.21 12.45
C ASN A 42 -8.57 12.36 11.20
N THR A 43 -9.54 12.76 10.37
CA THR A 43 -9.82 12.09 9.08
C THR A 43 -8.62 12.18 8.14
N ALA A 44 -7.96 13.33 8.05
CA ALA A 44 -6.78 13.51 7.21
C ALA A 44 -5.61 12.63 7.69
N ALA A 45 -5.41 12.52 9.00
CA ALA A 45 -4.39 11.64 9.59
C ALA A 45 -4.66 10.17 9.28
N ALA A 46 -5.91 9.71 9.42
CA ALA A 46 -6.31 8.35 9.06
C ALA A 46 -6.03 8.04 7.57
N MET A 47 -6.37 8.95 6.66
CA MET A 47 -6.03 8.79 5.23
C MET A 47 -4.52 8.67 4.98
N GLN A 48 -3.70 9.45 5.69
CA GLN A 48 -2.25 9.36 5.58
C GLN A 48 -1.70 8.04 6.11
N GLU A 49 -2.27 7.53 7.21
CA GLU A 49 -1.89 6.24 7.78
C GLU A 49 -2.24 5.09 6.84
N ASP A 50 -3.46 5.07 6.30
CA ASP A 50 -3.91 4.09 5.31
C ASP A 50 -3.01 4.09 4.06
N ALA A 51 -2.72 5.28 3.52
CA ALA A 51 -1.83 5.42 2.38
C ALA A 51 -0.41 4.94 2.71
N ARG A 52 0.13 5.34 3.87
CA ARG A 52 1.46 4.91 4.33
C ARG A 52 1.53 3.39 4.46
N PHE A 53 0.52 2.76 5.04
CA PHE A 53 0.47 1.32 5.22
C PHE A 53 0.47 0.58 3.88
N VAL A 54 -0.48 0.91 3.00
CA VAL A 54 -0.65 0.23 1.70
C VAL A 54 0.57 0.42 0.81
N LEU A 55 1.04 1.66 0.67
CA LEU A 55 2.17 1.98 -0.19
C LEU A 55 3.47 1.37 0.36
N SER A 56 3.71 1.42 1.68
CA SER A 56 4.91 0.80 2.26
C SER A 56 4.92 -0.71 2.06
N LYS A 57 3.77 -1.36 2.24
CA LYS A 57 3.61 -2.80 1.97
C LYS A 57 3.93 -3.12 0.50
N MET A 58 3.31 -2.42 -0.45
CA MET A 58 3.58 -2.62 -1.88
C MET A 58 5.06 -2.37 -2.24
N ILE A 59 5.67 -1.30 -1.73
CA ILE A 59 7.09 -1.00 -1.96
C ILE A 59 7.99 -2.12 -1.43
N GLN A 60 7.70 -2.63 -0.24
CA GLN A 60 8.48 -3.70 0.38
C GLN A 60 8.47 -4.96 -0.49
N GLU A 61 7.31 -5.34 -1.02
CA GLU A 61 7.17 -6.48 -1.94
C GLU A 61 7.83 -6.21 -3.29
N ILE A 62 7.63 -5.01 -3.88
CA ILE A 62 8.25 -4.63 -5.16
C ILE A 62 9.78 -4.71 -5.09
N ARG A 63 10.39 -4.39 -3.94
CA ARG A 63 11.84 -4.46 -3.76
C ARG A 63 12.39 -5.89 -3.79
N MET A 64 11.55 -6.89 -3.51
CA MET A 64 11.91 -8.30 -3.45
C MET A 64 11.41 -9.10 -4.67
N VAL A 65 10.75 -8.42 -5.62
CA VAL A 65 10.31 -9.00 -6.89
C VAL A 65 11.47 -9.64 -7.64
N GLY A 66 11.25 -10.86 -8.12
CA GLY A 66 12.24 -11.60 -8.90
C GLY A 66 13.47 -12.05 -8.10
N MET A 67 13.40 -11.99 -6.77
CA MET A 67 14.39 -12.62 -5.88
C MET A 67 13.91 -14.05 -5.59
N PHE A 68 14.59 -15.05 -6.15
CA PHE A 68 14.17 -16.46 -6.04
C PHE A 68 15.13 -17.34 -5.25
N GLY A 69 16.10 -16.74 -4.60
CA GLY A 69 17.17 -17.43 -3.88
C GLY A 69 18.53 -16.98 -4.37
N CYS A 70 19.48 -17.88 -4.32
CA CYS A 70 20.91 -17.63 -4.54
C CYS A 70 21.41 -17.99 -5.95
N LEU A 71 20.69 -18.86 -6.67
CA LEU A 71 21.06 -19.29 -8.02
C LEU A 71 20.05 -18.74 -9.04
N GLY A 72 20.55 -18.34 -10.22
CA GLY A 72 19.71 -17.84 -11.32
C GLY A 72 18.96 -18.95 -12.06
N THR A 73 19.57 -20.13 -12.21
CA THR A 73 18.94 -21.31 -12.83
C THR A 73 18.23 -22.12 -11.76
N ILE A 74 16.91 -22.26 -11.89
CA ILE A 74 16.06 -23.00 -10.95
C ILE A 74 15.26 -24.02 -11.75
N ILE A 75 15.31 -25.27 -11.32
CA ILE A 75 14.52 -26.35 -11.91
C ILE A 75 13.07 -26.20 -11.42
N ASP A 76 12.12 -26.10 -12.34
CA ASP A 76 10.70 -26.08 -11.98
C ASP A 76 10.21 -27.51 -11.73
N SER A 77 9.84 -27.80 -10.48
CA SER A 77 9.13 -29.01 -10.06
C SER A 77 7.81 -28.65 -9.36
N SER A 78 7.24 -27.49 -9.69
CA SER A 78 5.90 -27.13 -9.24
C SER A 78 4.88 -28.08 -9.87
N SER A 79 3.83 -28.40 -9.10
CA SER A 79 2.78 -29.33 -9.52
C SER A 79 2.05 -28.89 -10.80
N ALA A 80 2.05 -27.59 -11.09
CA ALA A 80 1.39 -27.01 -12.26
C ALA A 80 2.37 -26.58 -13.37
N GLY A 81 3.69 -26.70 -13.15
CA GLY A 81 4.72 -26.20 -14.07
C GLY A 81 4.65 -24.68 -14.31
N ASP A 82 4.14 -23.94 -13.32
CA ASP A 82 3.81 -22.52 -13.42
C ASP A 82 4.88 -21.59 -12.80
N PHE A 83 5.90 -22.15 -12.14
CA PHE A 83 6.95 -21.34 -11.53
C PHE A 83 7.90 -20.76 -12.58
N ASN A 84 8.22 -21.50 -13.64
CA ASN A 84 9.11 -21.01 -14.69
C ASN A 84 8.57 -19.73 -15.35
N ALA A 85 7.28 -19.69 -15.68
CA ALA A 85 6.63 -18.50 -16.22
C ALA A 85 6.65 -17.33 -15.21
N ALA A 86 6.43 -17.62 -13.92
CA ALA A 86 6.51 -16.64 -12.84
C ALA A 86 7.94 -16.11 -12.62
N GLN A 87 8.96 -16.93 -12.90
CA GLN A 87 10.36 -16.53 -12.84
C GLN A 87 10.75 -15.60 -13.99
N VAL A 88 10.26 -15.87 -15.21
CA VAL A 88 10.52 -15.05 -16.40
C VAL A 88 9.84 -13.69 -16.29
N THR A 89 8.58 -13.67 -15.82
CA THR A 89 7.77 -12.46 -15.67
C THR A 89 7.35 -12.26 -14.22
N PRO A 90 8.30 -11.84 -13.33
CA PRO A 90 8.03 -11.72 -11.90
C PRO A 90 7.17 -10.50 -11.56
N ILE A 91 6.93 -9.60 -12.51
CA ILE A 91 6.08 -8.44 -12.35
C ILE A 91 5.29 -8.20 -13.62
N ASN A 92 3.98 -8.02 -13.47
CA ASN A 92 3.07 -7.77 -14.58
C ASN A 92 1.96 -6.81 -14.16
N TRP A 93 1.62 -5.86 -15.03
CA TRP A 93 0.48 -4.98 -14.86
C TRP A 93 -0.54 -5.24 -15.96
N ASP A 94 -1.71 -5.72 -15.54
CA ASP A 94 -2.88 -5.80 -16.40
C ASP A 94 -3.66 -4.50 -16.28
N ASN A 95 -3.46 -3.62 -17.26
CA ASN A 95 -4.09 -2.30 -17.28
C ASN A 95 -5.61 -2.36 -17.50
N ALA A 96 -6.13 -3.41 -18.15
CA ALA A 96 -7.56 -3.54 -18.40
C ALA A 96 -8.31 -3.89 -17.11
N ASN A 97 -7.72 -4.75 -16.28
CA ASN A 97 -8.31 -5.19 -15.00
C ASN A 97 -7.72 -4.48 -13.78
N LEU A 98 -6.84 -3.49 -13.98
CA LEU A 98 -6.14 -2.74 -12.92
C LEU A 98 -5.49 -3.65 -11.88
N LYS A 99 -4.78 -4.67 -12.37
CA LYS A 99 -4.24 -5.77 -11.57
C LYS A 99 -2.72 -5.84 -11.69
N LEU A 100 -2.03 -5.60 -10.56
CA LEU A 100 -0.58 -5.75 -10.42
C LEU A 100 -0.27 -7.13 -9.84
N THR A 101 0.43 -7.95 -10.60
CA THR A 101 0.93 -9.25 -10.15
C THR A 101 2.42 -9.14 -9.83
N LEU A 102 2.81 -9.58 -8.63
CA LEU A 102 4.17 -9.59 -8.15
C LEU A 102 4.55 -11.02 -7.74
N VAL A 103 5.74 -11.46 -8.13
CA VAL A 103 6.36 -12.70 -7.68
C VAL A 103 7.61 -12.32 -6.89
N THR A 104 7.55 -12.56 -5.59
CA THR A 104 8.48 -11.97 -4.62
C THR A 104 8.93 -13.02 -3.61
N ALA A 105 10.17 -12.91 -3.15
CA ALA A 105 10.61 -13.66 -1.97
C ALA A 105 9.78 -13.23 -0.75
N ASP A 106 9.50 -14.18 0.13
CA ASP A 106 8.83 -13.88 1.39
C ASP A 106 9.69 -12.98 2.28
N ILE A 107 9.02 -12.09 3.01
CA ILE A 107 9.67 -11.03 3.81
C ILE A 107 9.25 -11.20 5.26
N GLY A 108 9.98 -12.07 5.97
CA GLY A 108 9.75 -12.39 7.37
C GLY A 108 9.33 -13.85 7.61
N SER A 109 9.15 -14.23 8.87
CA SER A 109 8.84 -15.59 9.32
C SER A 109 7.35 -15.82 9.66
N GLY A 110 6.50 -14.81 9.45
CA GLY A 110 5.09 -14.81 9.91
C GLY A 110 4.04 -14.87 8.80
N GLY A 111 4.42 -15.14 7.56
CA GLY A 111 3.47 -15.17 6.46
C GLY A 111 2.74 -16.52 6.33
N GLY A 112 1.59 -16.52 5.64
CA GLY A 112 0.83 -17.74 5.32
C GLY A 112 1.59 -18.70 4.39
N THR A 113 0.95 -19.77 3.93
CA THR A 113 1.62 -20.74 3.02
C THR A 113 2.16 -20.05 1.76
N PRO A 114 3.45 -20.24 1.41
CA PRO A 114 4.01 -19.65 0.21
C PRO A 114 3.39 -20.27 -1.04
N THR A 115 3.43 -19.56 -2.16
CA THR A 115 2.93 -20.11 -3.45
C THR A 115 3.88 -21.19 -3.93
N TRP A 116 5.18 -20.95 -3.83
CA TRP A 116 6.24 -21.92 -4.08
C TRP A 116 7.32 -21.83 -3.01
N THR A 117 8.11 -22.88 -2.86
CA THR A 117 9.35 -22.84 -2.10
C THR A 117 10.48 -23.30 -3.01
N VAL A 118 11.51 -22.46 -3.16
CA VAL A 118 12.75 -22.84 -3.84
C VAL A 118 13.68 -23.44 -2.80
N VAL A 119 14.07 -24.70 -2.99
CA VAL A 119 15.05 -25.38 -2.14
C VAL A 119 16.38 -25.41 -2.87
N SER A 120 17.45 -24.94 -2.23
CA SER A 120 18.77 -24.82 -2.85
C SER A 120 19.90 -25.04 -1.85
N ASP A 121 21.02 -25.60 -2.32
CA ASP A 121 22.29 -25.65 -1.58
C ASP A 121 23.12 -24.36 -1.74
N CYS A 122 22.63 -23.40 -2.53
CA CYS A 122 23.32 -22.17 -2.93
C CYS A 122 24.70 -22.35 -3.56
N ARG A 123 24.97 -23.53 -4.10
CA ARG A 123 26.24 -23.86 -4.77
C ARG A 123 25.99 -24.38 -6.17
N ASN A 124 25.15 -25.41 -6.31
CA ASN A 124 25.00 -26.16 -7.55
C ASN A 124 23.55 -26.45 -7.91
N SER A 125 22.64 -26.49 -6.93
CA SER A 125 21.27 -26.98 -7.15
C SER A 125 20.23 -26.01 -6.61
N ALA A 126 19.18 -25.77 -7.39
CA ALA A 126 17.98 -25.06 -6.95
C ALA A 126 16.75 -25.67 -7.63
N THR A 127 15.75 -26.04 -6.85
CA THR A 127 14.50 -26.63 -7.35
C THR A 127 13.29 -25.95 -6.69
N ALA A 128 12.35 -25.49 -7.50
CA ALA A 128 11.10 -24.90 -7.05
C ALA A 128 10.01 -25.96 -6.88
N TYR A 129 9.29 -25.92 -5.77
CA TYR A 129 8.14 -26.78 -5.47
C TYR A 129 6.92 -25.94 -5.12
N THR A 130 5.71 -26.45 -5.39
CA THR A 130 4.46 -25.79 -4.94
C THR A 130 4.34 -25.84 -3.42
N GLY A 131 3.90 -24.74 -2.82
CA GLY A 131 3.58 -24.68 -1.40
C GLY A 131 4.81 -24.65 -0.49
N LEU A 132 4.57 -24.90 0.80
CA LEU A 132 5.63 -24.96 1.81
C LEU A 132 6.49 -26.21 1.62
N ARG A 133 7.81 -26.06 1.66
CA ARG A 133 8.76 -27.18 1.60
C ARG A 133 9.86 -27.03 2.65
N SER A 134 10.06 -28.05 3.46
CA SER A 134 11.21 -28.10 4.37
C SER A 134 12.48 -28.46 3.60
N PRO A 135 13.60 -27.77 3.84
CA PRO A 135 14.87 -28.10 3.21
C PRO A 135 15.46 -29.38 3.81
N ALA A 136 16.23 -30.13 3.02
CA ALA A 136 17.06 -31.22 3.54
C ALA A 136 18.33 -30.66 4.21
N SER A 137 19.09 -31.52 4.89
CA SER A 137 20.38 -31.13 5.49
C SER A 137 21.32 -30.55 4.42
N GLY A 138 21.87 -29.37 4.68
CA GLY A 138 22.74 -28.65 3.74
C GLY A 138 22.01 -27.83 2.67
N GLN A 139 20.67 -27.77 2.72
CA GLN A 139 19.86 -26.92 1.85
C GLN A 139 19.18 -25.79 2.64
N ILE A 140 18.77 -24.76 1.90
CA ILE A 140 18.00 -23.62 2.39
C ILE A 140 16.70 -23.58 1.59
N ALA A 141 15.60 -23.25 2.27
CA ALA A 141 14.30 -23.03 1.66
C ALA A 141 14.03 -21.53 1.55
N PHE A 142 13.75 -21.07 0.33
CA PHE A 142 13.35 -19.70 0.01
C PHE A 142 11.85 -19.71 -0.32
N PRO A 143 10.98 -19.23 0.58
CA PRO A 143 9.56 -19.14 0.30
C PRO A 143 9.31 -18.02 -0.72
N ILE A 144 8.55 -18.33 -1.76
CA ILE A 144 8.20 -17.42 -2.85
C ILE A 144 6.68 -17.22 -2.86
N ARG A 145 6.25 -15.96 -2.89
CA ARG A 145 4.85 -15.57 -2.94
C ARG A 145 4.50 -15.00 -4.29
N ARG A 146 3.33 -15.37 -4.80
CA ARG A 146 2.65 -14.62 -5.86
C ARG A 146 1.57 -13.75 -5.23
N LEU A 147 1.76 -12.45 -5.31
CA LEU A 147 0.87 -11.43 -4.79
C LEU A 147 0.12 -10.77 -5.93
N ILE A 148 -1.16 -10.50 -5.72
CA ILE A 148 -2.00 -9.80 -6.67
C ILE A 148 -2.63 -8.62 -5.95
N TYR A 149 -2.30 -7.42 -6.40
CA TYR A 149 -3.02 -6.20 -6.02
C TYR A 149 -3.98 -5.82 -7.13
N SER A 150 -5.21 -5.48 -6.77
CA SER A 150 -6.22 -5.01 -7.72
C SER A 150 -6.86 -3.73 -7.20
N PHE A 151 -7.32 -2.89 -8.13
CA PHE A 151 -8.14 -1.72 -7.80
C PHE A 151 -9.53 -1.91 -8.41
N SER A 152 -10.54 -2.06 -7.56
CA SER A 152 -11.94 -2.17 -7.97
C SER A 152 -12.85 -1.67 -6.84
N ASN A 153 -14.07 -1.21 -7.18
CA ASN A 153 -15.07 -0.78 -6.20
C ASN A 153 -14.54 0.20 -5.13
N ASN A 154 -13.69 1.16 -5.54
CA ASN A 154 -13.05 2.12 -4.65
C ASN A 154 -12.19 1.50 -3.52
N GLN A 155 -11.65 0.31 -3.76
CA GLN A 155 -10.83 -0.44 -2.82
C GLN A 155 -9.55 -0.93 -3.50
N ILE A 156 -8.45 -0.95 -2.76
CA ILE A 156 -7.31 -1.80 -3.12
C ILE A 156 -7.53 -3.14 -2.45
N LEU A 157 -7.49 -4.21 -3.24
CA LEU A 157 -7.54 -5.57 -2.73
C LEU A 157 -6.19 -6.26 -2.92
N MET A 158 -5.93 -7.27 -2.08
CA MET A 158 -4.74 -8.09 -2.13
C MET A 158 -5.10 -9.57 -2.02
N GLY A 159 -4.61 -10.38 -2.93
CA GLY A 159 -4.66 -11.85 -2.86
C GLY A 159 -3.29 -12.47 -2.95
N THR A 160 -3.14 -13.68 -2.42
CA THR A 160 -1.88 -14.44 -2.48
C THR A 160 -2.17 -15.86 -2.95
N GLY A 161 -1.36 -16.39 -3.87
CA GLY A 161 -1.49 -17.77 -4.35
C GLY A 161 -1.47 -17.91 -5.87
N SER A 162 -1.61 -19.13 -6.36
CA SER A 162 -1.70 -19.49 -7.78
C SER A 162 -3.11 -19.21 -8.36
N GLY A 163 -3.26 -19.25 -9.69
CA GLY A 163 -4.55 -18.99 -10.37
C GLY A 163 -5.18 -17.61 -10.08
N ASN A 164 -6.42 -17.61 -9.59
CA ASN A 164 -7.14 -16.41 -9.15
C ASN A 164 -7.48 -16.54 -7.67
N PRO A 165 -6.55 -16.20 -6.76
CA PRO A 165 -6.76 -16.36 -5.33
C PRO A 165 -7.84 -15.41 -4.83
N ALA A 166 -8.51 -15.79 -3.74
CA ALA A 166 -9.41 -14.90 -3.02
C ALA A 166 -8.64 -13.63 -2.59
N GLN A 167 -9.28 -12.48 -2.75
CA GLN A 167 -8.70 -11.18 -2.42
C GLN A 167 -9.37 -10.58 -1.19
N GLN A 168 -8.57 -9.93 -0.37
CA GLN A 168 -9.01 -9.22 0.83
C GLN A 168 -8.85 -7.72 0.61
N VAL A 169 -9.76 -6.93 1.18
CA VAL A 169 -9.67 -5.47 1.13
C VAL A 169 -8.49 -5.02 1.98
N LEU A 170 -7.59 -4.27 1.36
CA LEU A 170 -6.42 -3.70 2.02
C LEU A 170 -6.66 -2.25 2.45
N VAL A 171 -7.36 -1.47 1.64
CA VAL A 171 -7.78 -0.10 1.97
C VAL A 171 -9.07 0.26 1.22
N ASN A 172 -9.89 1.08 1.87
CA ASN A 172 -11.17 1.60 1.37
C ASN A 172 -11.04 3.06 0.91
N ASN A 173 -12.09 3.57 0.28
CA ASN A 173 -12.23 4.97 -0.10
C ASN A 173 -11.11 5.46 -1.03
N VAL A 174 -10.72 4.60 -1.97
CA VAL A 174 -9.71 4.89 -2.99
C VAL A 174 -10.42 5.43 -4.21
N SER A 175 -10.18 6.70 -4.56
CA SER A 175 -10.77 7.31 -5.74
C SER A 175 -9.97 7.04 -7.01
N ALA A 176 -8.65 6.85 -6.89
CA ALA A 176 -7.79 6.54 -8.02
C ALA A 176 -6.55 5.76 -7.57
N PHE A 177 -6.11 4.81 -8.40
CA PHE A 177 -4.85 4.11 -8.25
C PHE A 177 -4.17 3.96 -9.61
N THR A 178 -2.91 4.35 -9.72
CA THR A 178 -2.14 4.31 -10.96
C THR A 178 -0.77 3.69 -10.73
N VAL A 179 -0.37 2.81 -11.65
CA VAL A 179 0.92 2.14 -11.65
C VAL A 179 1.65 2.53 -12.94
N MET A 180 2.87 3.07 -12.79
CA MET A 180 3.75 3.42 -13.90
C MET A 180 5.09 2.72 -13.73
N PHE A 181 5.65 2.21 -14.81
CA PHE A 181 6.92 1.49 -14.81
C PHE A 181 8.02 2.35 -15.41
N GLY A 182 9.07 2.57 -14.64
CA GLY A 182 10.31 3.16 -15.12
C GLY A 182 11.10 2.12 -15.92
N LEU A 183 11.23 2.36 -17.22
CA LEU A 183 11.87 1.47 -18.18
C LEU A 183 13.26 1.98 -18.54
N ALA A 184 14.23 1.07 -18.58
CA ALA A 184 15.55 1.34 -19.12
C ALA A 184 15.55 1.35 -20.66
N SER A 185 16.58 1.92 -21.29
CA SER A 185 16.73 1.92 -22.76
C SER A 185 16.87 0.49 -23.31
N SER A 186 17.60 -0.37 -22.60
CA SER A 186 17.77 -1.80 -22.91
C SER A 186 17.65 -2.67 -21.66
N ALA A 187 17.60 -3.99 -21.84
CA ALA A 187 17.53 -4.94 -20.73
C ALA A 187 18.80 -4.98 -19.86
N THR A 188 19.93 -4.46 -20.35
CA THR A 188 21.23 -4.41 -19.64
C THR A 188 21.46 -3.07 -18.92
N ASP A 189 20.74 -2.02 -19.29
CA ASP A 189 20.93 -0.70 -18.68
C ASP A 189 20.32 -0.65 -17.28
N VAL A 190 20.99 -0.01 -16.32
CA VAL A 190 20.50 0.07 -14.92
C VAL A 190 19.59 1.26 -14.65
N ALA A 191 19.70 2.32 -15.45
CA ALA A 191 18.93 3.56 -15.28
C ALA A 191 17.59 3.52 -16.01
N ALA A 192 16.52 3.96 -15.35
CA ALA A 192 15.24 4.21 -16.01
C ALA A 192 15.33 5.49 -16.85
N SER A 193 14.93 5.42 -18.12
CA SER A 193 14.92 6.54 -19.07
C SER A 193 13.50 7.03 -19.39
N THR A 194 12.51 6.15 -19.36
CA THR A 194 11.10 6.49 -19.67
C THR A 194 10.13 5.88 -18.66
N TYR A 195 8.90 6.38 -18.62
CA TYR A 195 7.81 5.79 -17.84
C TYR A 195 6.69 5.32 -18.76
N SER A 196 6.17 4.11 -18.51
CA SER A 196 5.03 3.54 -19.23
C SER A 196 3.99 2.96 -18.27
N ALA A 197 2.71 3.17 -18.56
CA ALA A 197 1.61 2.48 -17.88
C ALA A 197 1.46 1.03 -18.38
N ASN A 198 2.04 0.68 -19.52
CA ASN A 198 1.91 -0.63 -20.15
C ASN A 198 3.27 -1.07 -20.71
N PRO A 199 4.15 -1.63 -19.87
CA PRO A 199 5.49 -2.04 -20.30
C PRO A 199 5.40 -3.30 -21.17
N SER A 200 5.89 -3.22 -22.41
CA SER A 200 5.88 -4.37 -23.33
C SER A 200 6.97 -5.40 -23.04
N ASP A 201 8.05 -5.00 -22.37
CA ASP A 201 9.18 -5.86 -22.01
C ASP A 201 9.47 -5.78 -20.49
N PRO A 202 9.12 -6.83 -19.72
CA PRO A 202 9.41 -6.90 -18.29
C PRO A 202 10.90 -6.79 -17.94
N ALA A 203 11.81 -7.21 -18.83
CA ALA A 203 13.25 -7.21 -18.57
C ALA A 203 13.83 -5.79 -18.49
N ARG A 204 13.13 -4.79 -19.02
CA ARG A 204 13.52 -3.37 -18.99
C ARG A 204 13.01 -2.63 -17.76
N ILE A 205 12.15 -3.23 -16.95
CA ILE A 205 11.59 -2.58 -15.76
C ILE A 205 12.71 -2.38 -14.72
N ARG A 206 12.86 -1.15 -14.22
CA ARG A 206 13.81 -0.77 -13.16
C ARG A 206 13.14 -0.19 -11.94
N SER A 207 12.03 0.52 -12.13
CA SER A 207 11.25 1.04 -11.02
C SER A 207 9.75 0.98 -11.30
N VAL A 208 8.99 1.06 -10.22
CA VAL A 208 7.54 1.17 -10.22
C VAL A 208 7.18 2.43 -9.44
N ARG A 209 6.45 3.33 -10.08
CA ARG A 209 5.82 4.49 -9.45
C ARG A 209 4.36 4.16 -9.18
N LEU A 210 3.97 4.26 -7.92
CA LEU A 210 2.59 4.09 -7.46
C LEU A 210 2.02 5.46 -7.11
N SER A 211 0.81 5.73 -7.59
CA SER A 211 0.02 6.90 -7.22
C SER A 211 -1.32 6.43 -6.66
N LEU A 212 -1.64 6.83 -5.43
CA LEU A 212 -2.86 6.45 -4.71
C LEU A 212 -3.59 7.72 -4.30
N THR A 213 -4.86 7.85 -4.67
CA THR A 213 -5.72 8.96 -4.23
C THR A 213 -6.82 8.43 -3.32
N LEU A 214 -6.84 8.92 -2.09
CA LEU A 214 -7.87 8.62 -1.10
C LEU A 214 -8.89 9.76 -1.03
N THR A 215 -10.13 9.41 -0.73
CA THR A 215 -11.25 10.35 -0.53
C THR A 215 -11.89 10.15 0.84
N ASP A 216 -12.44 11.21 1.42
CA ASP A 216 -13.31 11.10 2.60
C ASP A 216 -14.77 10.99 2.15
N PRO A 217 -15.48 9.90 2.47
CA PRO A 217 -16.90 9.74 2.14
C PRO A 217 -17.80 10.89 2.62
N ASN A 218 -17.38 11.61 3.66
CA ASN A 218 -18.13 12.71 4.25
C ASN A 218 -17.67 14.09 3.76
N ASN A 219 -16.72 14.16 2.83
CA ASN A 219 -16.17 15.40 2.28
C ASN A 219 -15.66 16.40 3.34
N ARG A 220 -15.20 15.94 4.51
CA ARG A 220 -14.58 16.79 5.55
C ARG A 220 -13.14 17.14 5.22
N VAL A 221 -12.51 16.34 4.37
CA VAL A 221 -11.15 16.49 3.87
C VAL A 221 -11.19 16.35 2.35
N ARG A 222 -10.42 17.18 1.65
CA ARG A 222 -10.26 17.05 0.20
C ARG A 222 -9.51 15.75 -0.14
N ASN A 223 -9.71 15.25 -1.35
CA ASN A 223 -8.95 14.09 -1.83
C ASN A 223 -7.44 14.32 -1.67
N GLN A 224 -6.73 13.30 -1.19
CA GLN A 224 -5.29 13.35 -0.99
C GLN A 224 -4.61 12.32 -1.88
N THR A 225 -3.64 12.77 -2.67
CA THR A 225 -2.85 11.92 -3.57
C THR A 225 -1.45 11.69 -2.98
N PHE A 226 -1.08 10.42 -2.88
CA PHE A 226 0.20 9.96 -2.37
C PHE A 226 0.98 9.28 -3.49
N ASN A 227 2.24 9.64 -3.65
CA ASN A 227 3.11 9.10 -4.70
C ASN A 227 4.35 8.48 -4.07
N VAL A 228 4.71 7.28 -4.52
CA VAL A 228 5.92 6.59 -4.11
C VAL A 228 6.59 5.93 -5.31
N VAL A 229 7.90 5.72 -5.22
CA VAL A 229 8.67 4.99 -6.23
C VAL A 229 9.48 3.90 -5.55
N ALA A 230 9.40 2.69 -6.07
CA ALA A 230 10.20 1.55 -5.66
C ALA A 230 11.06 1.08 -6.83
N ALA A 231 12.36 0.89 -6.60
CA ALA A 231 13.24 0.27 -7.58
C ALA A 231 13.28 -1.25 -7.37
N LEU A 232 13.39 -2.01 -8.46
CA LEU A 232 13.54 -3.47 -8.43
C LEU A 232 15.00 -3.80 -8.14
N ARG A 233 15.31 -4.25 -6.92
CA ARG A 233 16.70 -4.37 -6.45
C ARG A 233 17.57 -5.33 -7.28
N ASN A 234 16.97 -6.40 -7.81
CA ASN A 234 17.67 -7.38 -8.65
C ASN A 234 18.00 -6.87 -10.07
N ARG A 235 17.65 -5.62 -10.42
CA ARG A 235 17.88 -5.04 -11.76
C ARG A 235 18.73 -3.76 -11.74
N LEU A 236 19.41 -3.46 -10.62
CA LEU A 236 20.18 -2.22 -10.42
C LEU A 236 21.70 -2.45 -10.34
N GLN A 237 22.18 -3.64 -10.67
CA GLN A 237 23.60 -4.02 -10.64
C GLN A 237 24.18 -4.08 -12.04
#